data_AF-A0A7J4CZB6-F1
#
_entry.id   AF-A0A7J4CZB6-F1
#
_cell.length_a   1.000
_cell.length_b   1.000
_cell.length_c   1.000
_cell.angle_alpha   90.00
_cell.angle_beta   90.00
_cell.angle_gamma   90.00
#
_symmetry.space_group_name_H-M   'P 1'
#
loop_
_entity.id
_entity.type
_entity.pdbx_description
1 polymer ?
#
loop_
_entity_poly.entity_id
_entity_poly.type
_entity_poly.pdbx_seq_one_letter_code
_entity_poly.pdbx_strand_id
1 'polypeptide(L)'
;MSVVIVTGVPGVGKSTVMAAAEEYGYKIVNFGTTMFEEAQKEGVANRDDMRKLAVEDQQRLQKQAGEKISQMGDVVVDTHASILTPSGYMPGLPEWTARALKPDV
;
A
#
# COMPACT_ATOMS: atom_id res chain seq x y z
N MET A 1 6.94 12.28 -12.09
CA MET A 1 6.16 11.10 -11.69
C MET A 1 7.13 10.17 -10.99
N SER A 2 7.13 10.26 -9.67
CA SER A 2 8.01 9.57 -8.76
C SER A 2 7.15 8.84 -7.74
N VAL A 3 7.31 7.52 -7.63
CA VAL A 3 6.65 6.69 -6.62
C VAL A 3 7.70 6.31 -5.58
N VAL A 4 7.63 6.94 -4.41
CA VAL A 4 8.54 6.70 -3.28
C VAL A 4 7.84 5.85 -2.24
N ILE A 5 8.44 4.72 -1.88
CA ILE A 5 7.90 3.84 -0.84
C ILE A 5 8.57 4.16 0.49
N VAL A 6 7.76 4.46 1.51
CA VAL A 6 8.24 4.65 2.87
C VAL A 6 7.77 3.48 3.71
N THR A 7 8.73 2.69 4.18
CA THR A 7 8.49 1.56 5.09
C THR A 7 9.12 1.81 6.46
N GLY A 8 8.71 1.02 7.45
CA GLY A 8 9.28 1.11 8.80
C GLY A 8 8.37 0.49 9.85
N VAL A 9 8.94 0.17 11.00
CA VAL A 9 8.22 -0.43 12.12
C VAL A 9 7.17 0.53 12.72
N PRO A 10 6.14 0.02 13.39
CA PRO A 10 5.21 0.86 14.16
C PRO A 10 5.96 1.75 15.16
N GLY A 11 5.57 3.02 15.28
CA GLY A 11 6.16 3.97 16.24
C GLY A 11 7.43 4.70 15.80
N VAL A 12 8.01 4.37 14.63
CA VAL A 12 9.25 5.03 14.14
C VAL A 12 9.05 6.48 13.63
N GLY A 13 7.80 6.97 13.59
CA GLY A 13 7.51 8.34 13.16
C GLY A 13 7.41 8.55 11.64
N LYS A 14 7.15 7.50 10.84
CA LYS A 14 6.98 7.61 9.37
C LYS A 14 6.03 8.74 8.98
N SER A 15 4.84 8.78 9.59
CA SER A 15 3.82 9.78 9.27
C SER A 15 4.30 11.21 9.51
N THR A 16 5.12 11.42 10.56
CA THR A 16 5.73 12.72 10.86
C THR A 16 6.73 13.13 9.78
N VAL A 17 7.56 12.20 9.31
CA VAL A 17 8.55 12.49 8.24
C VAL A 17 7.86 12.71 6.90
N MET A 18 6.87 11.87 6.55
CA MET A 18 6.17 11.96 5.27
C MET A 18 5.37 13.26 5.13
N ALA A 19 4.86 13.84 6.23
CA ALA A 19 4.14 15.11 6.22
C ALA A 19 4.95 16.24 5.56
N ALA A 20 6.28 16.24 5.73
CA ALA A 20 7.14 17.22 5.08
C ALA A 20 7.14 17.09 3.54
N ALA A 21 6.87 15.90 2.99
CA ALA A 21 6.85 15.68 1.54
C ALA A 21 5.68 16.40 0.85
N GLU A 22 4.57 16.65 1.57
CA GLU A 22 3.43 17.41 1.03
C GLU A 22 3.83 18.84 0.66
N GLU A 23 4.75 19.45 1.41
CA GLU A 23 5.30 20.79 1.12
C GLU A 23 6.07 20.83 -0.21
N TYR A 24 6.58 19.67 -0.67
CA TYR A 24 7.29 19.51 -1.94
C TYR A 24 6.39 19.01 -3.08
N GLY A 25 5.07 19.00 -2.88
CA GLY A 25 4.09 18.62 -3.91
C GLY A 25 3.86 17.11 -4.04
N TYR A 26 4.38 16.29 -3.13
CA TYR A 26 4.06 14.87 -3.09
C TYR A 26 2.70 14.64 -2.43
N LYS A 27 1.94 13.69 -2.97
CA LYS A 27 0.72 13.20 -2.30
C LYS A 27 1.05 11.98 -1.44
N ILE A 28 0.68 12.01 -0.16
CA ILE A 28 0.79 10.84 0.72
C ILE A 28 -0.38 9.88 0.44
N VAL A 29 -0.07 8.61 0.22
CA VAL A 29 -1.05 7.55 -0.03
C VAL A 29 -0.77 6.36 0.88
N ASN A 30 -1.76 5.93 1.65
CA ASN A 30 -1.65 4.69 2.42
C ASN A 30 -2.09 3.49 1.55
N PHE A 31 -1.17 2.54 1.33
CA PHE A 31 -1.42 1.41 0.44
C PHE A 31 -2.63 0.56 0.88
N GLY A 32 -2.75 0.30 2.18
CA GLY A 32 -3.86 -0.48 2.74
C GLY A 32 -5.21 0.22 2.60
N THR A 33 -5.23 1.54 2.64
CA THR A 33 -6.44 2.32 2.34
C THR A 33 -6.83 2.21 0.87
N THR A 34 -5.88 2.38 -0.06
CA THR A 34 -6.16 2.24 -1.50
C THR A 34 -6.63 0.83 -1.86
N MET A 35 -6.01 -0.20 -1.27
CA MET A 35 -6.45 -1.58 -1.43
C MET A 35 -7.88 -1.78 -0.92
N PHE A 36 -8.23 -1.20 0.23
CA PHE A 36 -9.59 -1.27 0.77
C PHE A 36 -10.61 -0.54 -0.10
N GLU A 37 -10.26 0.60 -0.69
CA GLU A 37 -11.14 1.30 -1.65
C GLU A 37 -11.44 0.44 -2.88
N GLU A 38 -10.47 -0.33 -3.39
CA GLU A 38 -10.71 -1.27 -4.48
C GLU A 38 -11.59 -2.44 -4.02
N ALA A 39 -11.35 -2.96 -2.82
CA ALA A 39 -12.16 -4.03 -2.23
C ALA A 39 -13.62 -3.63 -2.02
N GLN A 40 -13.88 -2.37 -1.63
CA GLN A 40 -15.23 -1.85 -1.45
C GLN A 40 -16.04 -1.85 -2.76
N LYS A 41 -15.40 -1.62 -3.91
CA LYS A 41 -16.06 -1.72 -5.22
C LYS A 41 -16.55 -3.13 -5.53
N GLU A 42 -15.98 -4.13 -4.87
CA GLU A 42 -16.27 -5.55 -5.04
C GLU A 42 -17.15 -6.10 -3.90
N GLY A 43 -17.69 -5.23 -3.05
CA GLY A 43 -18.64 -5.59 -1.99
C GLY A 43 -18.02 -5.93 -0.64
N VAL A 44 -16.72 -5.66 -0.44
CA VAL A 44 -16.07 -5.88 0.87
C VAL A 44 -16.46 -4.76 1.84
N ALA A 45 -17.12 -5.13 2.95
CA ALA A 45 -17.71 -4.16 3.87
C ALA A 45 -16.69 -3.47 4.78
N ASN A 46 -15.65 -4.18 5.22
CA ASN A 46 -14.65 -3.68 6.16
C ASN A 46 -13.27 -4.33 5.95
N ARG A 47 -12.24 -3.77 6.60
CA ARG A 47 -10.85 -4.23 6.46
C ARG A 47 -10.62 -5.64 7.00
N ASP A 48 -11.39 -6.08 7.98
CA ASP A 48 -11.24 -7.43 8.54
C ASP A 48 -11.78 -8.50 7.60
N ASP A 49 -12.84 -8.20 6.85
CA ASP A 49 -13.34 -9.08 5.80
C ASP A 49 -12.37 -9.15 4.61
N MET A 50 -11.71 -8.04 4.27
CA MET A 50 -10.63 -8.03 3.27
C MET A 50 -9.48 -8.99 3.64
N ARG A 51 -9.13 -9.10 4.93
CA ARG A 51 -8.07 -10.02 5.42
C ARG A 51 -8.46 -11.49 5.35
N LYS A 52 -9.76 -11.80 5.25
CA LYS A 52 -10.30 -13.18 5.18
C LYS A 52 -10.51 -13.66 3.74
N LEU A 53 -10.33 -12.79 2.75
CA LEU A 53 -10.45 -13.17 1.34
C LEU A 53 -9.44 -14.25 0.97
N ALA A 54 -9.75 -15.01 -0.08
CA ALA A 54 -8.81 -15.94 -0.67
C ALA A 54 -7.51 -15.23 -1.06
N VAL A 55 -6.39 -15.95 -1.01
CA VAL A 55 -5.07 -15.36 -1.29
C VAL A 55 -5.05 -14.73 -2.69
N GLU A 56 -5.68 -15.38 -3.67
CA GLU A 56 -5.78 -14.91 -5.05
C GLU A 56 -6.52 -13.57 -5.15
N ASP A 57 -7.60 -13.38 -4.38
CA ASP A 57 -8.34 -12.12 -4.32
C ASP A 57 -7.53 -11.02 -3.64
N GLN A 58 -6.82 -11.34 -2.56
CA GLN A 58 -5.93 -10.37 -1.92
C GLN A 58 -4.80 -9.93 -2.86
N GLN A 59 -4.20 -10.86 -3.60
CA GLN A 59 -3.17 -10.54 -4.61
C GLN A 59 -3.72 -9.65 -5.73
N ARG A 60 -4.94 -9.94 -6.20
CA ARG A 60 -5.61 -9.15 -7.24
C ARG A 60 -5.89 -7.72 -6.76
N LEU A 61 -6.41 -7.56 -5.54
CA LEU A 61 -6.63 -6.25 -4.92
C LEU A 61 -5.33 -5.48 -4.71
N GLN A 62 -4.25 -6.14 -4.28
CA GLN A 62 -2.92 -5.54 -4.14
C GLN A 62 -2.38 -5.04 -5.49
N LYS A 63 -2.61 -5.79 -6.58
CA LYS A 63 -2.21 -5.40 -7.93
C LYS A 63 -3.00 -4.17 -8.41
N GLN A 64 -4.33 -4.18 -8.25
CA GLN A 64 -5.19 -3.05 -8.60
C GLN A 64 -4.81 -1.78 -7.81
N ALA A 65 -4.53 -1.92 -6.51
CA ALA A 65 -4.08 -0.81 -5.68
C ALA A 65 -2.73 -0.25 -6.19
N GLY A 66 -1.78 -1.12 -6.52
CA GLY A 66 -0.49 -0.71 -7.08
C GLY A 66 -0.62 0.02 -8.42
N GLU A 67 -1.47 -0.49 -9.32
CA GLU A 67 -1.76 0.13 -10.62
C GLU A 67 -2.43 1.50 -10.47
N LYS A 68 -3.34 1.63 -9.49
CA LYS A 68 -4.00 2.91 -9.19
C LYS A 68 -3.00 3.93 -8.64
N ILE A 69 -2.11 3.52 -7.72
CA ILE A 69 -1.11 4.39 -7.12
C ILE A 69 -0.09 4.88 -8.15
N SER A 70 0.38 4.00 -9.05
CA SER A 70 1.38 4.38 -10.08
C SER A 70 0.88 5.43 -11.08
N GLN A 71 -0.45 5.64 -11.15
CA GLN A 71 -1.07 6.66 -11.99
C GLN A 71 -1.29 7.99 -11.27
N MET A 72 -1.00 8.10 -9.96
CA MET A 72 -1.35 9.27 -9.14
C MET A 72 -0.37 10.45 -9.20
N GLY A 73 0.77 10.33 -9.86
CA GLY A 73 1.74 11.43 -9.95
C GLY A 73 2.96 11.22 -9.07
N ASP A 74 3.42 12.29 -8.44
CA ASP A 74 4.47 12.24 -7.42
C ASP A 74 3.84 11.85 -6.08
N VAL A 75 4.09 10.61 -5.64
CA VAL A 75 3.42 10.02 -4.48
C VAL A 75 4.40 9.38 -3.51
N VAL A 76 4.11 9.57 -2.22
CA VAL A 76 4.75 8.85 -1.12
C VAL A 76 3.79 7.78 -0.63
N VAL A 77 4.21 6.52 -0.72
CA VAL A 77 3.40 5.36 -0.36
C VAL A 77 3.75 4.90 1.06
N ASP A 78 2.83 5.09 1.99
CA ASP A 78 2.92 4.54 3.35
C ASP A 78 2.49 3.08 3.35
N THR A 79 3.44 2.20 3.63
CA THR A 79 3.20 0.75 3.75
C THR A 79 4.13 0.10 4.77
N HIS A 80 3.86 -1.16 5.09
CA HIS A 80 4.75 -1.98 5.91
C HIS A 80 5.67 -2.80 5.00
N ALA A 81 6.96 -2.93 5.34
CA ALA A 81 7.86 -3.82 4.61
C ALA A 81 7.50 -5.30 4.82
N SER A 82 7.07 -5.63 6.05
CA SER A 82 6.64 -6.96 6.46
C SER A 82 5.40 -6.86 7.32
N ILE A 83 4.41 -7.70 7.06
CA ILE A 83 3.17 -7.81 7.81
C ILE A 83 3.24 -9.10 8.63
N LEU A 84 3.11 -9.00 9.94
CA LEU A 84 3.03 -10.16 10.82
C LEU A 84 1.65 -10.83 10.64
N THR A 85 1.65 -12.08 10.21
CA THR A 85 0.46 -12.93 10.06
C THR A 85 0.56 -14.16 10.98
N PRO A 86 -0.53 -14.89 11.24
CA PRO A 86 -0.48 -16.15 11.99
C PRO A 86 0.50 -17.19 11.40
N SER A 87 0.75 -17.12 10.09
CA SER A 87 1.64 -18.02 9.35
C SER A 87 3.09 -17.51 9.22
N GLY A 88 3.42 -16.38 9.87
CA GLY A 88 4.74 -15.74 9.81
C GLY A 88 4.72 -14.36 9.13
N TYR A 89 5.89 -13.88 8.71
CA TYR A 89 6.02 -12.57 8.06
C TYR A 89 5.69 -12.66 6.57
N MET A 90 4.61 -12.00 6.16
CA MET A 90 4.28 -11.79 4.77
C MET A 90 4.99 -10.53 4.26
N PRO A 91 5.61 -10.54 3.06
CA PRO A 91 6.11 -9.32 2.44
C PRO A 91 4.97 -8.32 2.26
N GLY A 92 5.14 -7.07 2.68
CA GLY A 92 4.15 -6.03 2.41
C GLY A 92 4.23 -5.48 0.98
N LEU A 93 5.31 -5.81 0.25
CA LEU A 93 5.51 -5.50 -1.16
C LEU A 93 5.98 -6.77 -1.90
N PRO A 94 5.08 -7.75 -2.09
CA PRO A 94 5.39 -8.89 -2.93
C PRO A 94 5.60 -8.45 -4.40
N GLU A 95 6.19 -9.34 -5.21
CA GLU A 95 6.60 -9.03 -6.58
C GLU A 95 5.47 -8.40 -7.42
N TRP A 96 4.25 -8.94 -7.35
CA TRP A 96 3.12 -8.42 -8.12
C TRP A 96 2.71 -7.00 -7.72
N THR A 97 2.88 -6.64 -6.44
CA THR A 97 2.64 -5.28 -5.93
C THR A 97 3.76 -4.34 -6.36
N ALA A 98 5.02 -4.75 -6.20
CA ALA A 98 6.17 -3.92 -6.57
C ALA A 98 6.18 -3.63 -8.09
N ARG A 99 5.87 -4.62 -8.93
CA ARG A 99 5.75 -4.45 -10.38
C ARG A 99 4.60 -3.53 -10.78
N ALA A 100 3.48 -3.57 -10.05
CA ALA A 100 2.34 -2.70 -10.30
C ALA A 100 2.61 -1.24 -9.88
N LEU A 101 3.30 -1.04 -8.76
CA LEU A 101 3.70 0.27 -8.25
C LEU A 101 4.78 0.94 -9.08
N LYS A 102 5.75 0.16 -9.61
CA LYS A 102 6.95 0.67 -10.30
C LYS A 102 7.67 1.76 -9.48
N PRO A 103 8.08 1.46 -8.23
CA PRO A 103 8.69 2.45 -7.36
C PRO A 103 10.06 2.90 -7.88
N ASP A 104 10.36 4.18 -7.67
CA ASP A 104 11.67 4.78 -7.96
C ASP A 104 12.64 4.59 -6.77
N VAL A 105 12.09 4.58 -5.55
CA VAL A 105 12.81 4.44 -4.27
C VAL A 105 12.02 3.58 -3.30
#